data_AF-A0A259IVL3-F1
#
_entry.id   AF-A0A259IVL3-F1
#
_cell.length_a   1.000
_cell.length_b   1.000
_cell.length_c   1.000
_cell.angle_alpha   90.00
_cell.angle_beta   90.00
_cell.angle_gamma   90.00
#
_symmetry.space_group_name_H-M   'P 1'
#
loop_
_entity.id
_entity.type
_entity.pdbx_description
1 polymer ?
#
loop_
_entity_poly.entity_id
_entity_poly.type
_entity_poly.pdbx_seq_one_letter_code
_entity_poly.pdbx_strand_id
1 'polypeptide(L)'
;MSIREFIDREVKGNDVVVFMKGTPQFPMCGFSGQVVQILDHVGVPFKGINVLESDELRQGIKDYASWPTIPQIYVKGEFLGGCDI
;
A
#
# COMPACT_ATOMS: atom_id res chain seq x y z
N MET A 1 10.59 12.96 -11.93
CA MET A 1 9.37 12.75 -11.12
C MET A 1 9.82 12.29 -9.75
N SER A 2 9.40 12.99 -8.71
CA SER A 2 9.71 12.61 -7.33
C SER A 2 8.92 11.37 -6.91
N ILE A 3 9.43 10.61 -5.93
CA ILE A 3 8.70 9.45 -5.39
C ILE A 3 7.34 9.83 -4.81
N ARG A 4 7.24 11.05 -4.27
CA ARG A 4 6.02 11.63 -3.74
C ARG A 4 4.95 11.81 -4.82
N GLU A 5 5.32 12.33 -5.99
CA GLU A 5 4.40 12.47 -7.12
C GLU A 5 3.93 11.10 -7.64
N PHE A 6 4.83 10.11 -7.65
CA PHE A 6 4.46 8.74 -8.01
C PHE A 6 3.41 8.19 -7.04
N ILE A 7 3.67 8.28 -5.72
CA ILE A 7 2.73 7.84 -4.69
C ILE A 7 1.40 8.56 -4.90
N ASP A 8 1.39 9.89 -4.94
CA ASP A 8 0.19 10.72 -5.09
C ASP A 8 -0.65 10.33 -6.32
N ARG A 9 0.01 10.07 -7.45
CA ARG A 9 -0.66 9.60 -8.67
C ARG A 9 -1.29 8.22 -8.48
N GLU A 10 -0.59 7.28 -7.85
CA GLU A 10 -1.16 5.96 -7.61
C GLU A 10 -2.34 6.04 -6.63
N VAL A 11 -2.22 6.81 -5.55
CA VAL A 11 -3.30 6.92 -4.54
C VAL A 11 -4.56 7.60 -5.10
N LYS A 12 -4.39 8.64 -5.92
CA LYS A 12 -5.52 9.38 -6.52
C LYS A 12 -6.05 8.74 -7.80
N GLY A 13 -5.23 7.94 -8.47
CA GLY A 13 -5.58 7.28 -9.73
C GLY A 13 -6.33 5.96 -9.56
N ASN A 14 -6.37 5.39 -8.35
CA ASN A 14 -7.04 4.13 -8.06
C ASN A 14 -7.94 4.29 -6.84
N ASP A 15 -9.10 3.61 -6.84
CA ASP A 15 -10.05 3.66 -5.72
C ASP A 15 -9.48 3.02 -4.45
N VAL A 16 -8.69 1.95 -4.56
CA VAL A 16 -8.03 1.29 -3.44
C VAL A 16 -6.59 0.95 -3.79
N VAL A 17 -5.65 1.40 -2.98
CA VAL A 17 -4.22 1.13 -3.13
C VAL A 17 -3.65 0.59 -1.84
N VAL A 18 -2.85 -0.46 -1.94
CA VAL A 18 -2.15 -1.05 -0.81
C VAL A 18 -0.66 -1.04 -1.08
N PHE A 19 0.09 -0.31 -0.26
CA PHE A 19 1.54 -0.40 -0.23
C PHE A 19 1.92 -1.54 0.69
N MET A 20 2.52 -2.59 0.12
CA MET A 20 2.78 -3.84 0.83
C MET A 20 4.18 -4.37 0.53
N LYS A 21 4.67 -5.25 1.40
CA LYS A 21 5.91 -6.00 1.18
C LYS A 21 5.61 -7.25 0.35
N GLY A 22 6.10 -7.30 -0.89
CA GLY A 22 5.76 -8.32 -1.87
C GLY A 22 4.60 -7.89 -2.79
N THR A 23 3.98 -8.85 -3.46
CA THR A 23 2.83 -8.62 -4.35
C THR A 23 1.58 -9.29 -3.79
N PRO A 24 0.37 -8.95 -4.26
CA PRO A 24 -0.86 -9.65 -3.83
C PRO A 24 -0.81 -11.16 -4.08
N GLN A 25 -0.15 -11.61 -5.15
CA GLN A 25 0.04 -13.02 -5.46
C GLN A 25 1.12 -13.68 -4.59
N PHE A 26 2.17 -12.92 -4.22
CA PHE A 26 3.30 -13.41 -3.44
C PHE A 26 3.62 -12.41 -2.31
N PRO A 27 2.83 -12.40 -1.22
CA PRO A 27 3.10 -11.54 -0.08
C PRO A 27 4.35 -12.03 0.65
N MET A 28 5.30 -11.13 0.91
CA MET A 28 6.58 -11.46 1.59
C MET A 28 6.57 -11.10 3.08
N CYS A 29 5.40 -10.80 3.65
CA CYS A 29 5.21 -10.48 5.05
C CYS A 29 3.81 -10.91 5.49
N GLY A 30 3.69 -11.50 6.69
CA GLY A 30 2.40 -11.97 7.22
C GLY A 30 1.34 -10.88 7.25
N PHE A 31 1.71 -9.67 7.68
CA PHE A 31 0.80 -8.50 7.69
C PHE A 31 0.34 -8.11 6.28
N SER A 32 1.25 -8.10 5.29
CA SER A 32 0.88 -7.86 3.90
C SER A 32 -0.11 -8.92 3.39
N GLY A 33 0.11 -10.18 3.77
CA GLY A 33 -0.77 -11.29 3.39
C GLY A 33 -2.16 -11.17 4.00
N GLN A 34 -2.25 -10.78 5.28
CA GLN A 34 -3.54 -10.55 5.95
C GLN A 34 -4.36 -9.46 5.26
N VAL A 35 -3.74 -8.32 4.93
CA VAL A 35 -4.44 -7.23 4.22
C VAL A 35 -4.97 -7.69 2.87
N VAL A 36 -4.17 -8.43 2.10
CA VAL A 36 -4.60 -8.99 0.80
C VAL A 36 -5.78 -9.95 0.99
N GLN A 37 -5.72 -10.86 1.96
CA GLN A 37 -6.81 -11.81 2.22
C GLN A 37 -8.11 -11.11 2.62
N ILE A 38 -8.04 -10.06 3.43
CA ILE A 38 -9.21 -9.27 3.82
C ILE A 38 -9.82 -8.58 2.60
N LEU A 39 -9.00 -7.91 1.78
CA LEU A 39 -9.49 -7.20 0.60
C LEU A 39 -10.07 -8.14 -0.46
N ASP A 40 -9.45 -9.30 -0.64
CA ASP A 40 -9.95 -10.37 -1.51
C ASP A 40 -11.28 -10.94 -1.00
N HIS A 41 -11.41 -11.14 0.32
CA HIS A 41 -12.65 -11.58 0.94
C HIS A 41 -13.80 -10.55 0.80
N VAL A 42 -13.49 -9.26 0.91
CA VAL A 42 -14.46 -8.17 0.70
C VAL A 42 -14.81 -8.03 -0.79
N GLY A 43 -14.00 -8.58 -1.70
CA GLY A 43 -14.26 -8.58 -3.14
C GLY A 43 -14.06 -7.22 -3.80
N VAL A 44 -13.24 -6.36 -3.18
CA VAL A 44 -12.98 -5.00 -3.70
C VAL A 44 -11.71 -5.03 -4.55
N PRO A 45 -11.75 -4.52 -5.79
CA PRO A 45 -10.55 -4.41 -6.61
C PRO A 45 -9.59 -3.41 -5.97
N PHE A 46 -8.35 -3.83 -5.76
CA PHE A 46 -7.29 -3.00 -5.20
C PHE A 46 -6.00 -3.15 -5.98
N LYS A 47 -5.15 -2.13 -5.91
CA LYS A 47 -3.81 -2.16 -6.48
C LYS A 47 -2.76 -2.38 -5.39
N GLY A 48 -2.08 -3.53 -5.44
CA GLY A 48 -0.94 -3.82 -4.58
C GLY A 48 0.36 -3.26 -5.18
N ILE A 49 1.05 -2.39 -4.43
CA ILE A 49 2.35 -1.83 -4.81
C ILE A 49 3.42 -2.43 -3.89
N ASN A 50 4.43 -3.04 -4.50
CA ASN A 50 5.52 -3.67 -3.77
C ASN A 50 6.59 -2.64 -3.37
N VAL A 51 6.63 -2.30 -2.08
CA VAL A 51 7.62 -1.34 -1.56
C VAL A 51 9.04 -1.92 -1.50
N LEU A 52 9.21 -3.22 -1.69
CA LEU A 52 10.53 -3.86 -1.65
C LEU A 52 11.31 -3.70 -2.96
N GLU A 53 10.64 -3.27 -4.03
CA GLU A 53 11.31 -3.02 -5.32
C GLU A 53 12.13 -1.70 -5.30
N SER A 54 11.87 -0.81 -4.35
CA SER A 54 12.57 0.47 -4.25
C SER A 54 12.63 0.96 -2.80
N ASP A 55 13.85 1.18 -2.30
CA ASP A 55 14.06 1.79 -0.97
C ASP A 55 13.54 3.23 -0.92
N GLU A 56 13.58 3.96 -2.03
CA GLU A 56 12.97 5.29 -2.14
C GLU A 56 11.46 5.23 -1.96
N LEU A 57 10.79 4.25 -2.58
CA LEU A 57 9.35 4.03 -2.40
C LEU A 57 9.01 3.67 -0.96
N ARG A 58 9.83 2.80 -0.36
CA ARG A 58 9.66 2.35 1.03
C ARG A 58 9.78 3.48 2.04
N GLN A 59 10.70 4.41 1.85
CA GLN A 59 10.80 5.58 2.73
C GLN A 59 9.76 6.64 2.37
N GLY A 60 9.61 6.92 1.08
CA GLY A 60 8.68 7.91 0.57
C GLY A 60 7.24 7.68 1.02
N ILE A 61 6.77 6.42 1.10
CA ILE A 61 5.42 6.13 1.57
C ILE A 61 5.24 6.40 3.06
N LYS A 62 6.27 6.13 3.88
CA LYS A 62 6.22 6.44 5.31
C LYS A 62 6.17 7.93 5.56
N ASP A 63 6.98 8.68 4.83
CA ASP A 63 6.99 10.15 4.90
C ASP A 63 5.68 10.74 4.37
N TYR A 64 5.12 10.17 3.30
CA TYR A 64 3.85 10.60 2.71
C TYR A 64 2.67 10.40 3.67
N ALA A 65 2.58 9.23 4.29
CA ALA A 65 1.54 8.92 5.28
C ALA A 65 1.79 9.54 6.65
N SER A 66 3.00 10.03 6.90
CA SER A 66 3.51 10.26 8.27
C SER A 66 3.31 9.05 9.18
N TRP A 67 3.51 7.84 8.62
CA TRP A 67 3.23 6.57 9.28
C TRP A 67 4.41 5.59 9.14
N PRO A 68 4.96 5.04 10.25
CA PRO A 68 6.22 4.31 10.21
C PRO A 68 6.10 2.86 9.71
N THR A 69 4.90 2.29 9.73
CA THR A 69 4.64 0.86 9.49
C THR A 69 4.08 0.58 8.09
N ILE A 70 4.28 -0.66 7.64
CA ILE A 70 3.83 -1.20 6.35
C ILE A 70 3.30 -2.62 6.63
N PRO A 71 2.17 -3.04 6.05
CA PRO A 71 1.43 -2.46 4.93
C PRO A 71 0.67 -1.17 5.25
N GLN A 72 0.36 -0.37 4.23
CA GLN A 72 -0.46 0.85 4.31
C GLN A 72 -1.57 0.80 3.26
N ILE A 73 -2.80 1.11 3.68
CA ILE A 73 -4.01 1.04 2.86
C ILE A 73 -4.51 2.47 2.60
N TYR A 74 -4.82 2.73 1.34
CA TYR A 74 -5.45 3.97 0.91
C TYR A 74 -6.73 3.68 0.13
N VAL A 75 -7.76 4.48 0.40
CA VAL A 75 -9.07 4.38 -0.24
C VAL A 75 -9.46 5.76 -0.72
N LYS A 76 -9.71 5.90 -2.03
CA LYS A 76 -10.10 7.17 -2.69
C LYS A 76 -9.15 8.33 -2.38
N GLY A 77 -7.85 8.05 -2.32
CA GLY A 77 -6.82 9.03 -1.98
C GLY A 77 -6.67 9.33 -0.47
N GLU A 78 -7.50 8.74 0.39
CA GLU A 78 -7.41 8.90 1.84
C GLU A 78 -6.62 7.73 2.45
N PHE A 79 -5.74 8.05 3.41
CA PHE A 79 -5.02 7.05 4.19
C PHE A 79 -5.96 6.44 5.23
N LEU A 80 -6.17 5.12 5.15
CA LEU A 80 -7.04 4.40 6.07
C LEU A 80 -6.26 3.90 7.30
N GLY A 81 -5.05 3.38 7.10
CA GLY A 81 -4.22 2.81 8.15
C GLY A 81 -3.32 1.66 7.69
N GLY A 82 -2.83 0.89 8.66
CA GLY A 82 -1.98 -0.28 8.44
C GLY A 82 -2.69 -1.62 8.59
N CYS A 83 -1.94 -2.70 8.86
CA CYS A 83 -2.49 -4.05 9.11
C CYS A 83 -3.21 -4.20 10.46
N ASP A 84 -2.99 -3.28 11.40
CA ASP A 84 -3.56 -3.34 12.76
C ASP A 84 -5.02 -2.81 12.84
N ILE A 85 -5.70 -2.69 11.70
CA ILE A 85 -7.12 -2.27 11.59
C ILE A 85 -8.03 -3.47 11.39
#